data_AF-A0A969NCT8-F1
#
_entry.id   AF-A0A969NCT8-F1
#
_cell.length_a   1.000
_cell.length_b   1.000
_cell.length_c   1.000
_cell.angle_alpha   90.00
_cell.angle_beta   90.00
_cell.angle_gamma   90.00
#
_symmetry.space_group_name_H-M   'P 1'
#
loop_
_entity.id
_entity.type
_entity.pdbx_description
1 polymer ?
#
loop_
_entity_poly.entity_id
_entity_poly.type
_entity_poly.pdbx_seq_one_letter_code
_entity_poly.pdbx_strand_id
1 'polypeptide(L)' 'MAAEDFAMYGTTPEKIPICLFWLGTVPKEKIAKQKDGSYELPGLHSSTFAPEPELSIKTGIKVMSGAAFELLSK' A
#
# COMPACT_ATOMS: atom_id res chain seq x y z
N MET A 1 -8.60 -1.97 12.24
CA MET A 1 -7.90 -0.90 12.97
C MET A 1 -6.85 -0.35 12.03
N ALA A 2 -6.75 0.97 11.86
CA ALA A 2 -5.67 1.57 11.10
C ALA A 2 -5.04 2.66 11.97
N ALA A 3 -4.11 2.23 12.82
CA ALA A 3 -3.15 3.13 13.45
C ALA A 3 -1.78 2.67 12.95
N GLU A 4 -0.97 3.63 12.51
CA GLU A 4 0.40 3.41 12.05
C GLU A 4 1.29 4.32 12.88
N ASP A 5 2.38 3.78 13.41
CA ASP A 5 3.39 4.57 14.13
C ASP A 5 4.13 5.54 13.19
N PHE A 6 4.05 5.33 11.87
CA PHE A 6 4.59 6.22 10.85
C PHE A 6 4.17 7.69 11.03
N ALA A 7 2.95 7.94 11.53
CA ALA A 7 2.47 9.30 11.77
C ALA A 7 3.38 10.07 12.76
N MET A 8 4.08 9.38 13.65
CA MET A 8 5.02 10.00 14.60
C MET A 8 6.15 10.74 13.90
N TYR A 9 6.60 10.28 12.73
CA TYR A 9 7.64 10.97 11.95
C TYR A 9 7.23 12.38 11.49
N GLY A 10 5.93 12.67 11.40
CA GLY A 10 5.43 14.01 11.04
C GLY A 10 5.22 14.94 12.24
N THR A 11 5.47 14.47 13.47
CA THR A 11 5.20 15.22 14.71
C THR A 11 6.44 15.92 15.29
N THR A 12 7.56 15.93 14.56
CA THR A 12 8.81 16.54 15.03
C THR A 12 8.76 18.08 14.95
N PRO A 13 9.59 18.80 15.74
CA PRO A 13 9.68 20.26 15.69
C PRO A 13 9.96 20.83 14.29
N GLU A 14 10.69 20.08 13.46
CA GLU A 14 11.10 20.45 12.10
C GLU A 14 9.93 20.43 11.10
N LYS A 15 8.81 19.77 11.44
CA LYS A 15 7.58 19.70 10.62
C LYS A 15 7.83 19.28 9.17
N ILE A 16 8.71 18.29 8.99
CA ILE A 16 9.01 17.75 7.65
C ILE A 16 7.75 17.06 7.09
N PRO A 17 7.31 17.37 5.86
CA PRO A 17 6.19 16.68 5.24
C PRO A 17 6.44 15.18 5.11
N ILE A 18 5.46 14.37 5.49
CA ILE A 18 5.51 12.91 5.40
C ILE A 18 4.44 12.41 4.42
N CYS A 19 4.71 11.28 3.78
CA CYS A 19 3.77 10.62 2.87
C CYS A 19 3.72 9.13 3.17
N LEU A 20 2.51 8.62 3.42
CA LEU A 20 2.20 7.20 3.50
C LEU A 20 1.19 6.88 2.39
N PHE A 21 1.39 5.78 1.69
CA PHE A 21 0.45 5.31 0.67
C PHE A 21 0.30 3.79 0.72
N TRP A 22 -0.87 3.31 0.29
CA TRP A 22 -1.17 1.89 0.19
C TRP A 22 -0.94 1.41 -1.24
N LEU A 23 -0.15 0.35 -1.40
CA LEU A 23 0.15 -0.22 -2.72
C LEU A 23 -1.07 -0.91 -3.36
N GLY A 24 -1.84 -1.63 -2.54
CA GLY A 24 -2.83 -2.61 -3.00
C GLY A 24 -2.17 -3.89 -3.50
N THR A 25 -2.71 -5.05 -3.11
CA THR A 25 -2.11 -6.37 -3.41
C THR A 25 -3.12 -7.39 -3.93
N VAL A 26 -4.37 -6.98 -4.15
CA VAL A 26 -5.46 -7.87 -4.52
C VAL A 26 -5.40 -8.18 -6.02
N PRO A 27 -5.46 -9.46 -6.45
CA PRO A 27 -5.54 -9.83 -7.86
C PRO A 27 -6.70 -9.16 -8.59
N LYS A 28 -6.48 -8.76 -9.85
CA LYS A 28 -7.48 -8.04 -10.66
C LYS A 28 -8.79 -8.80 -10.80
N GLU A 29 -8.74 -10.12 -10.91
CA GLU A 29 -9.92 -10.98 -11.06
C GLU A 29 -10.78 -10.95 -9.80
N LYS A 30 -10.17 -10.89 -8.61
CA LYS A 30 -10.90 -10.78 -7.34
C LYS A 30 -11.53 -9.40 -7.18
N ILE A 31 -10.85 -8.34 -7.64
CA ILE A 31 -11.43 -6.99 -7.69
C ILE A 31 -12.64 -6.96 -8.64
N ALA A 32 -12.55 -7.59 -9.82
CA ALA A 32 -13.68 -7.66 -10.75
C ALA A 32 -14.90 -8.37 -10.13
N LYS A 33 -14.67 -9.51 -9.47
CA LYS A 33 -15.71 -10.24 -8.73
C LYS A 33 -16.29 -9.46 -7.54
N GLN A 34 -15.50 -8.59 -6.91
CA GLN A 34 -16.03 -7.72 -5.88
C GLN A 34 -16.92 -6.61 -6.44
N LYS A 35 -16.59 -6.09 -7.63
CA LYS A 35 -17.40 -5.07 -8.31
C LYS A 35 -18.73 -5.60 -8.84
N ASP A 36 -18.78 -6.86 -9.27
CA ASP A 36 -20.03 -7.50 -9.72
C ASP A 36 -20.89 -8.07 -8.57
N GLY A 37 -20.39 -8.00 -7.33
CA GLY A 37 -21.08 -8.44 -6.12
C GLY A 37 -20.98 -9.95 -5.84
N SER A 38 -20.23 -10.71 -6.63
CA SER A 38 -20.05 -12.16 -6.44
C SER A 38 -18.98 -12.54 -5.42
N TYR A 39 -18.20 -11.58 -4.91
CA TYR A 39 -17.12 -11.84 -3.96
C TYR A 39 -16.89 -10.68 -2.99
N GLU A 40 -16.63 -10.99 -1.72
CA GLU A 40 -16.20 -10.01 -0.72
C GLU A 40 -14.68 -10.10 -0.53
N LEU A 41 -13.99 -8.96 -0.61
CA LEU A 41 -12.54 -8.92 -0.42
C LEU A 41 -12.21 -9.12 1.07
N PRO A 42 -11.30 -10.04 1.43
CA PRO A 42 -10.87 -10.20 2.80
C PRO A 42 -10.12 -8.97 3.29
N GLY A 43 -10.44 -8.52 4.49
CA GLY A 43 -9.70 -7.44 5.16
C GLY A 43 -8.32 -7.88 5.63
N LEU A 44 -7.47 -6.89 5.95
CA LEU A 44 -6.22 -7.13 6.68
C LEU A 44 -6.51 -7.88 8.00
N HIS A 45 -5.60 -8.78 8.38
CA HIS A 45 -5.71 -9.67 9.55
C HIS A 45 -6.72 -10.83 9.39
N SER A 46 -7.31 -11.01 8.22
CA SER A 46 -8.04 -12.23 7.89
C SER A 46 -7.08 -13.39 7.57
N SER A 47 -7.45 -14.62 7.95
CA SER A 47 -6.76 -15.85 7.51
C SER A 47 -6.87 -16.10 6.00
N THR A 48 -7.79 -15.41 5.33
CA THR A 48 -8.03 -15.53 3.89
C THR A 48 -7.46 -14.38 3.08
N PHE A 49 -6.78 -13.42 3.72
CA PHE A 49 -6.07 -12.36 3.01
C PHE A 49 -4.92 -12.95 2.19
N ALA A 50 -5.02 -12.84 0.87
CA ALA A 50 -4.12 -13.49 -0.08
C ALA A 50 -3.65 -12.49 -1.17
N PRO A 51 -2.53 -11.77 -0.91
CA PRO A 51 -1.83 -10.93 -1.88
C PRO A 51 -1.42 -11.67 -3.15
N GLU A 52 -1.30 -10.95 -4.28
CA GLU A 52 -0.61 -11.41 -5.49
C GLU A 52 0.91 -11.14 -5.34
N PRO A 53 1.75 -12.13 -4.97
CA PRO A 53 3.08 -11.84 -4.42
C PRO A 53 4.03 -11.20 -5.43
N GLU A 54 4.13 -11.78 -6.63
CA GLU A 54 5.09 -11.33 -7.64
C GLU A 54 4.79 -9.90 -8.11
N LEU A 55 3.52 -9.62 -8.45
CA LEU A 55 3.11 -8.28 -8.89
C LEU A 55 3.23 -7.26 -7.76
N SER A 56 2.85 -7.62 -6.54
CA SER A 56 2.92 -6.73 -5.38
C SER A 56 4.38 -6.34 -5.08
N ILE A 57 5.30 -7.30 -5.02
CA ILE A 57 6.71 -7.03 -4.72
C ILE A 57 7.34 -6.16 -5.82
N LYS A 58 7.16 -6.55 -7.10
CA LYS A 58 7.69 -5.79 -8.23
C LYS A 58 7.17 -4.34 -8.25
N THR A 59 5.87 -4.16 -8.00
CA THR A 59 5.26 -2.83 -7.97
C THR A 59 5.77 -2.03 -6.78
N GLY A 60 5.83 -2.62 -5.58
CA GLY A 60 6.34 -1.98 -4.37
C GLY A 60 7.78 -1.46 -4.53
N ILE A 61 8.68 -2.30 -5.05
CA ILE A 61 10.07 -1.88 -5.35
C ILE A 61 10.06 -0.72 -6.33
N LYS A 62 9.34 -0.85 -7.45
CA LYS A 62 9.30 0.18 -8.50
C LYS A 62 8.81 1.53 -7.97
N VAL A 63 7.71 1.55 -7.22
CA VAL A 63 7.12 2.81 -6.73
C VAL A 63 7.94 3.43 -5.61
N MET A 64 8.49 2.64 -4.68
CA MET A 64 9.34 3.16 -3.60
C MET A 64 10.65 3.72 -4.15
N SER A 65 11.32 2.99 -5.05
CA SER A 65 12.54 3.48 -5.69
C SER A 65 12.27 4.71 -6.55
N GLY A 66 11.17 4.71 -7.33
CA GLY A 66 10.76 5.88 -8.11
C GLY A 66 10.50 7.09 -7.23
N ALA A 67 9.74 6.95 -6.13
CA ALA A 67 9.47 8.03 -5.19
C ALA A 67 10.76 8.60 -4.57
N ALA A 68 11.71 7.74 -4.19
CA ALA A 68 12.99 8.18 -3.66
C ALA A 68 13.82 8.91 -4.72
N PHE A 69 13.86 8.41 -5.96
CA PHE A 69 14.56 9.09 -7.04
C PHE A 69 13.94 10.45 -7.34
N GLU A 70 12.63 10.55 -7.52
CA GLU A 70 11.97 11.84 -7.77
C GLU A 70 12.19 12.84 -6.62
N LEU A 71 12.19 12.38 -5.36
CA LEU A 71 12.40 13.24 -4.20
C LEU A 71 13.85 13.71 -4.03
N LEU A 72 14.83 12.85 -4.35
CA LEU A 72 16.26 13.08 -4.07
C LEU A 72 17.06 13.55 -5.30
N SER A 73 16.49 13.44 -6.50
CA SER A 73 17.11 13.97 -7.72
C SER A 73 17.23 15.49 -7.60
N LYS A 74 18.44 16.01 -7.85
CA LYS A 74 18.70 17.44 -8.02
C LYS A 74 18.47 17.86 -9.46
#